data_AF-A0A662ZB93-F1
#
_entry.id   AF-A0A662ZB93-F1
#
_cell.length_a   1.000
_cell.length_b   1.000
_cell.length_c   1.000
_cell.angle_alpha   90.00
_cell.angle_beta   90.00
_cell.angle_gamma   90.00
#
_symmetry.space_group_name_H-M   'P 1'
#
loop_
_entity.id
_entity.type
_entity.pdbx_description
1 polymer ?
#
loop_
_entity_poly.entity_id
_entity_poly.type
_entity_poly.pdbx_seq_one_letter_code
_entity_poly.pdbx_strand_id
1 'polypeptide(L)'
;MTQINGVNGQNPIMLNGVDMKQMSPFAAAALVQLEIAKTNKDTATRYISEMKAQNDRAKELMAAADKLRMLKEDKTIGDYNIPTNIEAMKKDLETVTKAEATYNKMLGDIKSGDLKPYINSRKDACFNLPNDTYNDLKTMTNRVGTKNFPDMTRGNDNVHQEYELKGGLKELEKYKSILTAAIAAMETGGLSGFNGKLDSAKIDNLITTLQHQAENCNSDNQTQMVKLQDKMGQYNSYVSGSSDMIKTGAQLQQSILKS
;
A
#
# COMPACT_ATOMS: atom_id res chain seq x y z
N MET A 1 14.65 22.89 -18.69
CA MET A 1 14.41 24.07 -19.54
C MET A 1 15.69 24.36 -20.31
N THR A 2 15.73 24.02 -21.59
CA THR A 2 16.87 24.34 -22.45
C THR A 2 16.70 25.80 -22.88
N GLN A 3 17.56 26.68 -22.37
CA GLN A 3 17.49 28.12 -22.61
C GLN A 3 18.01 28.42 -24.03
N ILE A 4 17.16 28.90 -24.92
CA ILE A 4 17.59 29.46 -26.21
C ILE A 4 18.05 30.90 -25.92
N ASN A 5 19.34 31.08 -25.67
CA ASN A 5 19.93 32.41 -25.48
C ASN A 5 20.40 33.00 -26.82
N GLY A 6 19.96 34.22 -27.10
CA GLY A 6 20.69 35.20 -27.94
C GLY A 6 20.45 35.12 -29.44
N VAL A 7 19.43 35.84 -29.94
CA VAL A 7 19.33 36.25 -31.35
C VAL A 7 20.07 37.57 -31.53
N ASN A 8 21.38 37.59 -31.29
CA ASN A 8 22.29 38.66 -31.77
C ASN A 8 23.75 38.32 -31.42
N GLY A 9 24.62 38.32 -32.43
CA GLY A 9 26.08 38.18 -32.27
C GLY A 9 26.64 36.78 -32.49
N GLN A 10 27.93 36.71 -32.80
CA GLN A 10 28.72 35.59 -33.32
C GLN A 10 28.74 34.27 -32.51
N ASN A 11 27.89 34.10 -31.49
CA ASN A 11 27.89 32.90 -30.66
C ASN A 11 27.19 31.70 -31.36
N PRO A 12 27.73 30.48 -31.23
CA PRO A 12 27.13 29.27 -31.79
C PRO A 12 25.74 29.01 -31.17
N ILE A 13 24.77 28.60 -32.00
CA ILE A 13 23.45 28.18 -31.51
C ILE A 13 23.59 26.71 -31.14
N MET A 14 23.65 26.43 -29.84
CA MET A 14 23.91 25.09 -29.32
C MET A 14 22.62 24.38 -28.97
N LEU A 15 22.44 23.15 -29.46
CA LEU A 15 21.40 22.22 -29.01
C LEU A 15 22.07 20.92 -28.55
N ASN A 16 21.98 20.59 -27.26
CA ASN A 16 22.70 19.47 -26.64
C ASN A 16 24.20 19.41 -26.96
N GLY A 17 24.87 20.58 -27.04
CA GLY A 17 26.31 20.67 -27.31
C GLY A 17 26.70 20.59 -28.80
N VAL A 18 25.72 20.53 -29.71
CA VAL A 18 25.96 20.57 -31.16
C VAL A 18 25.72 21.99 -31.68
N ASP A 19 26.70 22.53 -32.42
CA ASP A 19 26.59 23.83 -33.10
C ASP A 19 25.69 23.72 -34.34
N MET A 20 24.46 24.22 -34.22
CA MET A 20 23.47 24.17 -35.29
C MET A 20 23.84 25.04 -36.49
N LYS A 21 24.74 26.04 -36.35
CA LYS A 21 25.16 26.89 -37.48
C LYS A 21 26.03 26.16 -38.50
N GLN A 22 26.67 25.06 -38.09
CA GLN A 22 27.51 24.24 -38.97
C GLN A 22 26.75 23.08 -39.63
N MET A 23 25.46 22.92 -39.31
CA MET A 23 24.62 21.86 -39.85
C MET A 23 23.80 22.34 -41.04
N SER A 24 23.40 21.40 -41.91
CA SER A 24 22.38 21.73 -42.92
C SER A 24 21.07 22.17 -42.23
N PRO A 25 20.30 23.10 -42.82
CA PRO A 25 19.02 23.54 -42.25
C PRO A 25 18.05 22.38 -41.97
N PHE A 26 18.06 21.33 -42.82
CA PHE A 26 17.26 20.12 -42.63
C PHE A 26 17.70 19.29 -41.42
N ALA A 27 19.02 19.13 -41.21
CA ALA A 27 19.55 18.44 -40.05
C ALA A 27 19.30 19.21 -38.75
N ALA A 28 19.47 20.54 -38.77
CA ALA A 28 19.16 21.41 -37.64
C ALA A 28 17.67 21.34 -37.26
N ALA A 29 16.76 21.40 -38.24
CA ALA A 29 15.32 21.27 -38.01
C ALA A 29 14.93 19.88 -37.49
N ALA A 30 15.52 18.82 -38.04
CA ALA A 30 15.30 17.45 -37.58
C ALA A 30 15.70 17.25 -36.12
N LEU A 31 16.84 17.82 -35.70
CA LEU A 31 17.31 17.77 -34.31
C LEU A 31 16.39 18.52 -33.35
N VAL A 32 15.93 19.71 -33.73
CA VAL A 32 14.96 20.46 -32.91
C VAL A 32 13.68 19.64 -32.68
N GLN A 33 13.15 19.01 -33.73
CA GLN A 33 11.98 18.14 -33.60
C GLN A 33 12.25 16.93 -32.69
N LEU A 34 13.41 16.29 -32.80
CA LEU A 34 13.78 15.18 -31.91
C LEU A 34 13.93 15.61 -30.46
N GLU A 35 14.43 16.82 -30.18
CA GLU A 35 14.54 17.32 -28.82
C GLU A 35 13.17 17.60 -28.19
N ILE A 36 12.23 18.13 -28.98
CA ILE A 36 10.83 18.30 -28.55
C ILE A 36 10.19 16.93 -28.32
N ALA A 37 10.41 15.97 -29.22
CA ALA A 37 9.92 14.60 -29.07
C ALA A 37 10.44 13.98 -27.77
N LYS A 38 11.74 14.08 -27.49
CA LYS A 38 12.35 13.60 -26.25
C LYS A 38 11.68 14.21 -25.01
N THR A 39 11.46 15.53 -25.00
CA THR A 39 10.77 16.21 -23.89
C THR A 39 9.35 15.67 -23.67
N ASN A 40 8.60 15.40 -24.74
CA ASN A 40 7.27 14.80 -24.66
C ASN A 40 7.32 13.35 -24.16
N LYS A 41 8.31 12.56 -24.59
CA LYS A 41 8.54 11.19 -24.10
C LYS A 41 8.85 11.18 -22.60
N ASP A 42 9.71 12.08 -22.12
CA ASP A 42 10.08 12.17 -20.71
C ASP A 42 8.85 12.55 -19.86
N THR A 43 8.03 13.48 -20.35
CA THR A 43 6.76 13.86 -19.71
C THR A 43 5.77 12.69 -19.66
N ALA A 44 5.63 11.95 -20.76
CA ALA A 44 4.79 10.75 -20.84
C ALA A 44 5.25 9.67 -19.83
N THR A 45 6.56 9.47 -19.71
CA THR A 45 7.15 8.52 -18.75
C THR A 45 6.84 8.90 -17.31
N ARG A 46 6.86 10.20 -17.00
CA ARG A 46 6.45 10.70 -15.67
C ARG A 46 4.97 10.39 -15.39
N TYR A 47 4.06 10.68 -16.33
CA TYR A 47 2.64 10.35 -16.15
C TYR A 47 2.41 8.84 -15.93
N ILE A 48 3.10 7.97 -16.68
CA ILE A 48 3.01 6.52 -16.46
C ILE A 48 3.42 6.15 -15.03
N SER A 49 4.48 6.77 -14.52
CA SER A 49 4.98 6.51 -13.16
C SER A 49 4.00 6.99 -12.09
N GLU A 50 3.45 8.19 -12.25
CA GLU A 50 2.41 8.75 -11.36
C GLU A 50 1.14 7.88 -11.37
N MET A 51 0.70 7.45 -12.55
CA MET A 51 -0.47 6.57 -12.68
C MET A 51 -0.26 5.20 -12.05
N LYS A 52 0.95 4.65 -12.14
CA LYS A 52 1.29 3.39 -11.47
C LYS A 52 1.19 3.53 -9.96
N ALA A 53 1.77 4.60 -9.39
CA ALA A 53 1.68 4.87 -7.97
C ALA A 53 0.23 5.05 -7.49
N GLN A 54 -0.62 5.73 -8.27
CA GLN A 54 -2.04 5.89 -7.96
C GLN A 54 -2.82 4.57 -8.04
N ASN A 55 -2.52 3.71 -9.02
CA ASN A 55 -3.11 2.37 -9.10
C ASN A 55 -2.72 1.49 -7.90
N ASP A 56 -1.45 1.54 -7.49
CA ASP A 56 -0.99 0.77 -6.34
C ASP A 56 -1.64 1.31 -5.04
N ARG A 57 -1.80 2.63 -4.91
CA ARG A 57 -2.56 3.23 -3.82
C ARG A 57 -4.03 2.82 -3.80
N ALA A 58 -4.69 2.79 -4.96
CA ALA A 58 -6.09 2.35 -5.06
C ALA A 58 -6.26 0.88 -4.61
N LYS A 59 -5.30 0.01 -4.92
CA LYS A 59 -5.31 -1.39 -4.44
C LYS A 59 -5.16 -1.48 -2.93
N GLU A 60 -4.25 -0.69 -2.33
CA GLU A 60 -4.08 -0.64 -0.87
C GLU A 60 -5.37 -0.20 -0.17
N LEU A 61 -6.03 0.84 -0.70
CA LEU A 61 -7.29 1.36 -0.18
C LEU A 61 -8.41 0.31 -0.23
N MET A 62 -8.54 -0.38 -1.36
CA MET A 62 -9.53 -1.47 -1.50
C MET A 62 -9.23 -2.65 -0.60
N ALA A 63 -7.96 -3.05 -0.46
CA ALA A 63 -7.56 -4.12 0.45
C ALA A 63 -7.84 -3.78 1.93
N ALA A 64 -7.67 -2.51 2.33
CA ALA A 64 -8.05 -2.04 3.65
C ALA A 64 -9.57 -2.09 3.85
N ALA A 65 -10.36 -1.69 2.84
CA ALA A 65 -11.81 -1.77 2.87
C ALA A 65 -12.31 -3.23 2.98
N ASP A 66 -11.68 -4.17 2.28
CA ASP A 66 -12.04 -5.58 2.34
C ASP A 66 -11.78 -6.20 3.71
N LYS A 67 -10.66 -5.87 4.35
CA LYS A 67 -10.39 -6.29 5.74
C LYS A 67 -11.45 -5.77 6.72
N LEU A 68 -11.92 -4.53 6.53
CA LEU A 68 -12.99 -3.95 7.32
C LEU A 68 -14.35 -4.62 7.04
N ARG A 69 -14.62 -5.06 5.81
CA ARG A 69 -15.87 -5.78 5.47
C ARG A 69 -15.99 -7.10 6.23
N MET A 70 -14.88 -7.81 6.42
CA MET A 70 -14.85 -9.06 7.21
C MET A 70 -15.34 -8.87 8.66
N LEU A 71 -15.31 -7.62 9.15
CA LEU A 71 -15.67 -7.24 10.50
C LEU A 71 -17.09 -6.68 10.62
N LYS A 72 -17.74 -6.33 9.49
CA LYS A 72 -19.00 -5.56 9.47
C LYS A 72 -20.15 -6.22 10.21
N GLU A 73 -20.24 -7.55 10.16
CA GLU A 73 -21.36 -8.30 10.76
C GLU A 73 -21.17 -8.54 12.27
N ASP A 74 -19.96 -8.35 12.80
CA ASP A 74 -19.66 -8.59 14.19
C ASP A 74 -19.93 -7.36 15.06
N LYS A 75 -21.08 -7.38 15.75
CA LYS A 75 -21.52 -6.30 16.64
C LYS A 75 -20.65 -6.12 17.88
N THR A 76 -19.82 -7.08 18.23
CA THR A 76 -19.02 -7.06 19.46
C THR A 76 -17.68 -6.33 19.30
N ILE A 77 -17.32 -5.92 18.08
CA ILE A 77 -16.05 -5.21 17.82
C ILE A 77 -15.97 -3.89 18.58
N GLY A 78 -17.10 -3.20 18.74
CA GLY A 78 -17.18 -1.95 19.50
C GLY A 78 -16.76 -2.10 20.98
N ASP A 79 -16.74 -3.32 21.51
CA ASP A 79 -16.35 -3.59 22.88
C ASP A 79 -14.84 -3.58 23.11
N TYR A 80 -14.03 -3.73 22.06
CA TYR A 80 -12.57 -3.72 22.15
C TYR A 80 -12.03 -2.30 22.36
N ASN A 81 -11.10 -2.12 23.29
CA ASN A 81 -10.31 -0.89 23.43
C ASN A 81 -9.02 -1.05 22.62
N ILE A 82 -9.05 -0.59 21.37
CA ILE A 82 -7.93 -0.74 20.43
C ILE A 82 -6.94 0.41 20.67
N PRO A 83 -5.61 0.18 20.61
CA PRO A 83 -4.63 1.27 20.68
C PRO A 83 -4.89 2.35 19.62
N THR A 84 -4.65 3.62 19.95
CA THR A 84 -4.97 4.75 19.06
C THR A 84 -3.89 5.10 18.03
N ASN A 85 -2.71 4.49 18.14
CA ASN A 85 -1.59 4.73 17.22
C ASN A 85 -1.09 3.42 16.62
N ILE A 86 -0.52 3.54 15.41
CA ILE A 86 -0.11 2.40 14.60
C ILE A 86 0.98 1.55 15.25
N GLU A 87 1.95 2.18 15.92
CA GLU A 87 3.06 1.46 16.57
C GLU A 87 2.56 0.58 17.72
N ALA A 88 1.66 1.09 18.54
CA ALA A 88 1.03 0.31 19.60
C ALA A 88 0.15 -0.81 19.04
N MET A 89 -0.58 -0.58 17.93
CA MET A 89 -1.32 -1.65 17.27
C MET A 89 -0.40 -2.75 16.70
N LYS A 90 0.74 -2.37 16.09
CA LYS A 90 1.72 -3.32 15.56
C LYS A 90 2.35 -4.16 16.68
N LYS A 91 2.67 -3.54 17.81
CA LYS A 91 3.13 -4.25 19.01
C LYS A 91 2.10 -5.24 19.54
N ASP A 92 0.83 -4.82 19.62
CA ASP A 92 -0.26 -5.73 20.00
C ASP A 92 -0.41 -6.89 19.02
N LEU A 93 -0.29 -6.62 17.71
CA LEU A 93 -0.37 -7.64 16.67
C LEU A 93 0.75 -8.67 16.81
N GLU A 94 1.96 -8.23 17.16
CA GLU A 94 3.10 -9.11 17.46
C GLU A 94 2.80 -10.00 18.69
N THR A 95 2.31 -9.40 19.79
CA THR A 95 1.89 -10.14 21.00
C THR A 95 0.84 -11.20 20.68
N VAL A 96 -0.20 -10.82 19.94
CA VAL A 96 -1.29 -11.74 19.55
C VAL A 96 -0.77 -12.85 18.65
N THR A 97 0.10 -12.53 17.68
CA THR A 97 0.67 -13.52 16.75
C THR A 97 1.54 -14.53 17.47
N LYS A 98 2.38 -14.07 18.42
CA LYS A 98 3.18 -14.95 19.27
C LYS A 98 2.29 -15.86 20.12
N ALA A 99 1.27 -15.29 20.76
CA ALA A 99 0.34 -16.05 21.58
C ALA A 99 -0.45 -17.09 20.78
N GLU A 100 -0.96 -16.73 19.60
CA GLU A 100 -1.66 -17.65 18.70
C GLU A 100 -0.78 -18.84 18.31
N ALA A 101 0.51 -18.61 18.01
CA ALA A 101 1.46 -19.68 17.75
C ALA A 101 1.66 -20.60 18.97
N THR A 102 1.76 -20.03 20.17
CA THR A 102 1.84 -20.79 21.43
C THR A 102 0.58 -21.64 21.65
N TYR A 103 -0.61 -21.06 21.46
CA TYR A 103 -1.88 -21.76 21.60
C TYR A 103 -2.00 -22.92 20.61
N ASN A 104 -1.69 -22.67 19.34
CA ASN A 104 -1.69 -23.71 18.29
C ASN A 104 -0.73 -24.84 18.62
N LYS A 105 0.50 -24.51 19.07
CA LYS A 105 1.47 -25.51 19.50
C LYS A 105 0.96 -26.33 20.68
N MET A 106 0.46 -25.70 21.73
CA MET A 106 -0.07 -26.39 22.90
C MET A 106 -1.25 -27.30 22.55
N LEU A 107 -2.21 -26.83 21.76
CA LEU A 107 -3.35 -27.64 21.31
C LEU A 107 -2.90 -28.81 20.43
N GLY A 108 -1.87 -28.61 19.60
CA GLY A 108 -1.22 -29.67 18.84
C GLY A 108 -0.58 -30.72 19.76
N ASP A 109 0.23 -30.28 20.72
CA ASP A 109 0.94 -31.14 21.67
C ASP A 109 -0.04 -31.88 22.61
N ILE A 110 -1.18 -31.28 22.96
CA ILE A 110 -2.26 -31.96 23.70
C ILE A 110 -2.86 -33.08 22.85
N LYS A 111 -3.13 -32.81 21.58
CA LYS A 111 -3.72 -33.78 20.65
C LYS A 111 -2.77 -34.95 20.36
N SER A 112 -1.46 -34.71 20.29
CA SER A 112 -0.45 -35.77 20.12
C SER A 112 -0.13 -36.51 21.43
N GLY A 113 -0.49 -35.94 22.58
CA GLY A 113 -0.18 -36.49 23.90
C GLY A 113 1.20 -36.10 24.44
N ASP A 114 1.92 -35.21 23.74
CA ASP A 114 3.22 -34.68 24.14
C ASP A 114 3.10 -33.70 25.32
N LEU A 115 1.98 -32.97 25.40
CA LEU A 115 1.66 -32.12 26.54
C LEU A 115 0.58 -32.76 27.40
N LYS A 116 0.98 -33.25 28.58
CA LYS A 116 0.07 -33.85 29.57
C LYS A 116 -0.49 -32.80 30.53
N PRO A 117 -1.79 -32.86 30.87
CA PRO A 117 -2.35 -31.97 31.87
C PRO A 117 -1.79 -32.29 33.26
N TYR A 118 -1.76 -31.30 34.13
CA TYR A 118 -1.66 -31.52 35.58
C TYR A 118 -3.05 -31.46 36.21
N ILE A 119 -3.19 -32.03 37.40
CA ILE A 119 -4.44 -32.00 38.15
C ILE A 119 -4.39 -30.87 39.17
N ASN A 120 -5.33 -29.91 39.08
CA ASN A 120 -5.41 -28.80 40.01
C ASN A 120 -6.04 -29.23 41.36
N SER A 121 -6.13 -28.29 42.31
CA SER A 121 -6.76 -28.53 43.63
C SER A 121 -8.25 -28.88 43.57
N ARG A 122 -8.92 -28.59 42.45
CA ARG A 122 -10.33 -28.90 42.17
C ARG A 122 -10.52 -30.24 41.45
N LYS A 123 -9.43 -30.97 41.19
CA LYS A 123 -9.39 -32.23 40.44
C LYS A 123 -9.68 -32.07 38.93
N ASP A 124 -9.50 -30.88 38.39
CA ASP A 124 -9.61 -30.61 36.96
C ASP A 124 -8.28 -30.83 36.25
N ALA A 125 -8.34 -31.27 34.99
CA ALA A 125 -7.19 -31.37 34.11
C ALA A 125 -6.85 -30.01 33.51
N CYS A 126 -5.69 -29.47 33.86
CA CYS A 126 -5.26 -28.11 33.55
C CYS A 126 -3.91 -28.05 32.83
N PHE A 127 -3.69 -26.93 32.17
CA PHE A 127 -2.48 -26.53 31.47
C PHE A 127 -2.14 -25.09 31.85
N ASN A 128 -0.85 -24.76 31.81
CA ASN A 128 -0.40 -23.38 31.99
C ASN A 128 0.22 -22.90 30.68
N LEU A 129 -0.05 -21.65 30.31
CA LEU A 129 0.71 -21.00 29.25
C LEU A 129 2.15 -20.75 29.72
N PRO A 130 3.13 -20.66 28.81
CA PRO A 130 4.43 -20.10 29.12
C PRO A 130 4.29 -18.74 29.83
N ASN A 131 5.07 -18.53 30.90
CA ASN A 131 4.91 -17.35 31.77
C ASN A 131 5.03 -16.02 31.02
N ASP A 132 5.91 -15.94 30.03
CA ASP A 132 6.07 -14.77 29.17
C ASP A 132 4.80 -14.51 28.36
N THR A 133 4.26 -15.55 27.70
CA THR A 133 3.03 -15.48 26.92
C THR A 133 1.84 -15.07 27.80
N TYR A 134 1.70 -15.68 28.99
CA TYR A 134 0.66 -15.32 29.95
C TYR A 134 0.75 -13.86 30.39
N ASN A 135 1.94 -13.39 30.77
CA ASN A 135 2.13 -12.01 31.24
C ASN A 135 1.86 -10.98 30.14
N ASP A 136 2.29 -11.27 28.91
CA ASP A 136 2.03 -10.43 27.73
C ASP A 136 0.51 -10.34 27.47
N LEU A 137 -0.17 -11.49 27.46
CA LEU A 137 -1.63 -11.56 27.26
C LEU A 137 -2.41 -10.92 28.39
N LYS A 138 -1.98 -11.09 29.65
CA LYS A 138 -2.62 -10.44 30.81
C LYS A 138 -2.52 -8.92 30.70
N THR A 139 -1.35 -8.41 30.35
CA THR A 139 -1.13 -6.98 30.15
C THR A 139 -2.01 -6.44 29.01
N MET A 140 -2.05 -7.16 27.88
CA MET A 140 -2.87 -6.81 26.73
C MET A 140 -4.37 -6.82 27.07
N THR A 141 -4.89 -7.92 27.61
CA THR A 141 -6.33 -8.09 27.90
C THR A 141 -6.82 -7.11 28.95
N ASN A 142 -6.01 -6.77 29.96
CA ASN A 142 -6.33 -5.71 30.93
C ASN A 142 -6.56 -4.35 30.25
N ARG A 143 -5.75 -4.02 29.24
CA ARG A 143 -5.88 -2.77 28.48
C ARG A 143 -7.05 -2.83 27.48
N VAL A 144 -7.16 -3.92 26.73
CA VAL A 144 -8.11 -4.07 25.62
C VAL A 144 -9.54 -4.33 26.12
N GLY A 145 -9.67 -4.86 27.33
CA GLY A 145 -10.93 -5.18 27.99
C GLY A 145 -11.09 -6.69 28.18
N THR A 146 -10.90 -7.16 29.40
CA THR A 146 -10.92 -8.60 29.78
C THR A 146 -12.23 -9.29 29.43
N LYS A 147 -13.36 -8.55 29.46
CA LYS A 147 -14.69 -9.05 29.05
C LYS A 147 -14.73 -9.60 27.62
N ASN A 148 -13.82 -9.16 26.76
CA ASN A 148 -13.73 -9.59 25.35
C ASN A 148 -12.88 -10.85 25.17
N PHE A 149 -12.29 -11.34 26.26
CA PHE A 149 -11.43 -12.52 26.31
C PHE A 149 -11.83 -13.46 27.47
N PRO A 150 -13.10 -13.87 27.56
CA PRO A 150 -13.61 -14.63 28.70
C PRO A 150 -12.90 -15.97 28.93
N ASP A 151 -12.43 -16.66 27.89
CA ASP A 151 -11.72 -17.93 28.06
C ASP A 151 -10.24 -17.74 28.41
N MET A 152 -9.59 -16.68 27.90
CA MET A 152 -8.21 -16.35 28.28
C MET A 152 -8.08 -15.77 29.70
N THR A 153 -9.15 -15.16 30.22
CA THR A 153 -9.13 -14.42 31.50
C THR A 153 -9.94 -15.09 32.61
N ARG A 154 -10.54 -16.26 32.34
CA ARG A 154 -11.28 -17.02 33.35
C ARG A 154 -10.38 -17.31 34.54
N GLY A 155 -10.89 -17.09 35.76
CA GLY A 155 -10.12 -17.31 36.99
C GLY A 155 -9.05 -16.24 37.31
N ASN A 156 -8.70 -15.36 36.36
CA ASN A 156 -7.62 -14.37 36.49
C ASN A 156 -6.27 -14.99 36.93
N ASP A 157 -6.04 -16.24 36.52
CA ASP A 157 -4.84 -17.01 36.76
C ASP A 157 -4.28 -17.56 35.42
N ASN A 158 -3.18 -18.31 35.49
CA ASN A 158 -2.57 -18.97 34.32
C ASN A 158 -3.00 -20.45 34.28
N VAL A 159 -4.23 -20.76 34.70
CA VAL A 159 -4.73 -22.13 34.80
C VAL A 159 -5.83 -22.31 33.76
N HIS A 160 -5.54 -23.11 32.74
CA HIS A 160 -6.45 -23.28 31.60
C HIS A 160 -6.82 -24.74 31.40
N GLN A 161 -8.11 -25.00 31.20
CA GLN A 161 -8.59 -26.27 30.66
C GLN A 161 -8.46 -26.27 29.12
N GLU A 162 -8.49 -27.44 28.50
CA GLU A 162 -8.31 -27.54 27.04
C GLU A 162 -9.36 -26.72 26.27
N TYR A 163 -10.60 -26.66 26.76
CA TYR A 163 -11.65 -25.87 26.12
C TYR A 163 -11.40 -24.36 26.22
N GLU A 164 -10.73 -23.89 27.28
CA GLU A 164 -10.32 -22.48 27.45
C GLU A 164 -9.20 -22.13 26.49
N LEU A 165 -8.26 -23.05 26.24
CA LEU A 165 -7.24 -22.87 25.20
C LEU A 165 -7.90 -22.78 23.82
N LYS A 166 -8.90 -23.62 23.51
CA LYS A 166 -9.63 -23.54 22.23
C LYS A 166 -10.44 -22.25 22.10
N GLY A 167 -11.09 -21.81 23.17
CA GLY A 167 -11.84 -20.55 23.22
C GLY A 167 -10.92 -19.34 23.06
N GLY A 168 -9.85 -19.29 23.85
CA GLY A 168 -8.86 -18.22 23.80
C GLY A 168 -8.14 -18.12 22.45
N LEU A 169 -7.90 -19.24 21.75
CA LEU A 169 -7.39 -19.18 20.37
C LEU A 169 -8.34 -18.41 19.44
N LYS A 170 -9.66 -18.68 19.51
CA LYS A 170 -10.65 -17.95 18.71
C LYS A 170 -10.73 -16.47 19.08
N GLU A 171 -10.60 -16.15 20.37
CA GLU A 171 -10.56 -14.77 20.86
C GLU A 171 -9.33 -14.02 20.33
N LEU A 172 -8.16 -14.68 20.28
CA LEU A 172 -6.93 -14.15 19.69
C LEU A 172 -7.06 -13.93 18.18
N GLU A 173 -7.57 -14.93 17.44
CA GLU A 173 -7.80 -14.83 15.98
C GLU A 173 -8.71 -13.66 15.63
N LYS A 174 -9.77 -13.46 16.43
CA LYS A 174 -10.67 -12.33 16.29
C LYS A 174 -9.98 -11.00 16.55
N TYR A 175 -9.28 -10.85 17.67
CA TYR A 175 -8.58 -9.60 17.99
C TYR A 175 -7.47 -9.29 16.97
N LYS A 176 -6.79 -10.33 16.44
CA LYS A 176 -5.83 -10.20 15.34
C LYS A 176 -6.48 -9.65 14.07
N SER A 177 -7.66 -10.14 13.72
CA SER A 177 -8.42 -9.64 12.56
C SER A 177 -8.78 -8.16 12.72
N ILE A 178 -9.23 -7.78 13.92
CA ILE A 178 -9.53 -6.39 14.28
C ILE A 178 -8.29 -5.50 14.13
N LEU A 179 -7.17 -5.89 14.73
CA LEU A 179 -5.90 -5.15 14.63
C LEU A 179 -5.43 -5.02 13.18
N THR A 180 -5.51 -6.11 12.41
CA THR A 180 -5.06 -6.13 11.01
C THR A 180 -5.89 -5.18 10.13
N ALA A 181 -7.20 -5.12 10.35
CA ALA A 181 -8.08 -4.19 9.65
C ALA A 181 -7.82 -2.74 10.07
N ALA A 182 -7.68 -2.49 11.38
CA ALA A 182 -7.42 -1.15 11.91
C ALA A 182 -6.05 -0.60 11.46
N ILE A 183 -5.00 -1.43 11.44
CA ILE A 183 -3.68 -1.04 10.92
C ILE A 183 -3.78 -0.67 9.44
N ALA A 184 -4.42 -1.51 8.62
CA ALA A 184 -4.58 -1.24 7.18
C ALA A 184 -5.35 0.07 6.92
N ALA A 185 -6.39 0.34 7.70
CA ALA A 185 -7.15 1.59 7.60
C ALA A 185 -6.35 2.82 8.08
N MET A 186 -5.43 2.68 9.03
CA MET A 186 -4.53 3.76 9.44
C MET A 186 -3.44 4.04 8.40
N GLU A 187 -2.79 3.00 7.86
CA GLU A 187 -1.72 3.14 6.83
C GLU A 187 -2.25 3.77 5.54
N THR A 188 -3.53 3.57 5.26
CA THR A 188 -4.23 4.19 4.14
C THR A 188 -4.75 5.60 4.45
N GLY A 189 -4.57 6.10 5.68
CA GLY A 189 -5.03 7.43 6.09
C GLY A 189 -6.54 7.52 6.33
N GLY A 190 -7.26 6.40 6.34
CA GLY A 190 -8.70 6.34 6.59
C GLY A 190 -9.08 6.61 8.05
N LEU A 191 -8.15 6.39 9.00
CA LEU A 191 -8.37 6.52 10.44
C LEU A 191 -7.81 7.82 11.05
N SER A 192 -8.03 8.96 10.40
CA SER A 192 -7.72 10.26 11.02
C SER A 192 -8.57 10.47 12.28
N GLY A 193 -7.94 10.73 13.43
CA GLY A 193 -8.64 10.95 14.70
C GLY A 193 -9.21 9.69 15.36
N PHE A 194 -8.63 8.51 15.10
CA PHE A 194 -9.07 7.26 15.72
C PHE A 194 -9.00 7.30 17.25
N ASN A 195 -10.14 7.09 17.91
CA ASN A 195 -10.29 7.17 19.36
C ASN A 195 -10.25 5.80 20.08
N GLY A 196 -9.77 4.76 19.40
CA GLY A 196 -9.60 3.43 20.01
C GLY A 196 -10.85 2.55 19.98
N LYS A 197 -11.90 2.98 19.28
CA LYS A 197 -13.18 2.25 19.17
C LYS A 197 -13.60 2.08 17.73
N LEU A 198 -13.76 0.83 17.30
CA LEU A 198 -14.25 0.46 15.97
C LEU A 198 -15.63 -0.19 16.14
N ASP A 199 -16.71 0.57 15.94
CA ASP A 199 -18.08 0.04 15.93
C ASP A 199 -18.56 -0.15 14.48
N SER A 200 -19.70 -0.82 14.29
CA SER A 200 -20.23 -1.13 12.96
C SER A 200 -20.46 0.13 12.10
N ALA A 201 -20.92 1.23 12.71
CA ALA A 201 -21.15 2.48 11.99
C ALA A 201 -19.84 3.13 11.53
N LYS A 202 -18.81 3.11 12.38
CA LYS A 202 -17.47 3.56 11.99
C LYS A 202 -16.87 2.67 10.91
N ILE A 203 -17.04 1.35 10.99
CA ILE A 203 -16.60 0.42 9.95
C ILE A 203 -17.24 0.78 8.61
N ASP A 204 -18.56 1.00 8.58
CA ASP A 204 -19.28 1.39 7.35
C ASP A 204 -18.79 2.73 6.79
N ASN A 205 -18.59 3.73 7.65
CA ASN A 205 -18.04 5.03 7.26
C ASN A 205 -16.62 4.93 6.70
N LEU A 206 -15.76 4.11 7.32
CA LEU A 206 -14.39 3.88 6.88
C LEU A 206 -14.35 3.17 5.53
N ILE A 207 -15.16 2.12 5.35
CA ILE A 207 -15.29 1.42 4.07
C ILE A 207 -15.69 2.41 2.97
N THR A 208 -16.72 3.21 3.21
CA THR A 208 -17.20 4.23 2.25
C THR A 208 -16.10 5.24 1.91
N THR A 209 -15.38 5.73 2.92
CA THR A 209 -14.29 6.71 2.74
C THR A 209 -13.14 6.12 1.92
N LEU A 210 -12.70 4.90 2.23
CA LEU A 210 -11.62 4.22 1.52
C LEU A 210 -12.01 3.93 0.06
N GLN A 211 -13.27 3.54 -0.17
CA GLN A 211 -13.80 3.33 -1.52
C GLN A 211 -13.81 4.63 -2.33
N HIS A 212 -14.30 5.74 -1.75
CA HIS A 212 -14.26 7.05 -2.43
C HIS A 212 -12.83 7.52 -2.72
N GLN A 213 -11.88 7.29 -1.81
CA GLN A 213 -10.48 7.61 -2.09
C GLN A 213 -9.92 6.77 -3.24
N ALA A 214 -10.28 5.49 -3.32
CA ALA A 214 -9.87 4.62 -4.43
C ALA A 214 -10.51 5.03 -5.76
N GLU A 215 -11.79 5.45 -5.74
CA GLU A 215 -12.49 6.01 -6.90
C GLU A 215 -11.81 7.29 -7.40
N ASN A 216 -11.39 8.17 -6.49
CA ASN A 216 -10.64 9.38 -6.85
C ASN A 216 -9.32 9.04 -7.54
N CYS A 217 -8.55 8.07 -7.02
CA CYS A 217 -7.33 7.60 -7.69
C CYS A 217 -7.61 7.08 -9.12
N ASN A 218 -8.72 6.37 -9.32
CA ASN A 218 -9.10 5.88 -10.64
C ASN A 218 -9.51 7.02 -11.59
N SER A 219 -10.25 8.02 -11.09
CA SER A 219 -10.62 9.22 -11.86
C SER A 219 -9.39 10.05 -12.26
N ASP A 220 -8.45 10.25 -11.32
CA ASP A 220 -7.20 10.95 -11.59
C ASP A 220 -6.34 10.22 -12.63
N ASN A 221 -6.29 8.89 -12.55
CA ASN A 221 -5.66 8.03 -13.54
C ASN A 221 -6.27 8.20 -14.93
N GLN A 222 -7.60 8.26 -15.05
CA GLN A 222 -8.28 8.51 -16.33
C GLN A 222 -7.89 9.87 -16.91
N THR A 223 -7.85 10.92 -16.07
CA THR A 223 -7.43 12.26 -16.48
C THR A 223 -5.98 12.28 -16.96
N GLN A 224 -5.07 11.59 -16.26
CA GLN A 224 -3.67 11.47 -16.66
C GLN A 224 -3.50 10.66 -17.95
N MET A 225 -4.33 9.63 -18.17
CA MET A 225 -4.31 8.84 -19.40
C MET A 225 -4.57 9.70 -20.64
N VAL A 226 -5.53 10.64 -20.56
CA VAL A 226 -5.80 11.57 -21.67
C VAL A 226 -4.59 12.46 -21.95
N LYS A 227 -3.94 12.99 -20.89
CA LYS A 227 -2.71 13.79 -21.03
C LYS A 227 -1.55 12.99 -21.60
N LEU A 228 -1.44 11.72 -21.22
CA LEU A 228 -0.46 10.78 -21.75
C LEU A 228 -0.68 10.54 -23.26
N GLN A 229 -1.92 10.30 -23.67
CA GLN A 229 -2.28 10.09 -25.08
C GLN A 229 -1.94 11.31 -25.93
N ASP A 230 -2.27 12.53 -25.46
CA ASP A 230 -1.88 13.77 -26.13
C ASP A 230 -0.35 13.88 -26.28
N LYS A 231 0.41 13.62 -25.20
CA LYS A 231 1.87 13.68 -25.25
C LYS A 231 2.49 12.62 -26.16
N MET A 232 1.93 11.42 -26.20
CA MET A 232 2.36 10.36 -27.12
C MET A 232 2.01 10.69 -28.58
N GLY A 233 0.86 11.32 -28.83
CA GLY A 233 0.48 11.83 -30.15
C GLY A 233 1.47 12.89 -30.65
N GLN A 234 1.81 13.87 -29.81
CA GLN A 234 2.81 14.88 -30.12
C GLN A 234 4.19 14.26 -30.35
N TYR A 235 4.63 13.34 -29.48
CA TYR A 235 5.88 12.60 -29.65
C TYR A 235 5.96 11.94 -31.04
N ASN A 236 4.94 11.17 -31.42
CA ASN A 236 4.90 10.49 -32.71
C ASN A 236 4.93 11.48 -33.88
N SER A 237 4.21 12.59 -33.78
CA SER A 237 4.20 13.65 -34.81
C SER A 237 5.59 14.26 -35.02
N TYR A 238 6.32 14.58 -33.95
CA TYR A 238 7.65 15.17 -34.05
C TYR A 238 8.72 14.18 -34.52
N VAL A 239 8.62 12.90 -34.14
CA VAL A 239 9.51 11.86 -34.66
C VAL A 239 9.29 11.66 -36.16
N SER A 240 8.03 11.60 -36.61
CA SER A 240 7.71 11.49 -38.03
C SER A 240 8.20 12.70 -38.81
N GLY A 241 7.92 13.92 -38.33
CA GLY A 241 8.36 15.14 -38.98
C GLY A 241 9.88 15.27 -39.04
N SER A 242 10.61 14.82 -38.01
CA SER A 242 12.07 14.74 -38.05
C SER A 242 12.56 13.77 -39.13
N SER A 243 11.94 12.59 -39.22
CA SER A 243 12.26 11.60 -40.27
C SER A 243 12.08 12.18 -41.67
N ASP A 244 11.01 12.95 -41.89
CA ASP A 244 10.72 13.55 -43.19
C ASP A 244 11.70 14.68 -43.55
N MET A 245 12.16 15.47 -42.57
CA MET A 245 13.23 16.46 -42.77
C MET A 245 14.55 15.78 -43.17
N ILE A 246 14.90 14.67 -42.51
CA ILE A 246 16.11 13.90 -42.83
C ILE A 246 16.03 13.34 -44.25
N LYS A 247 14.90 12.74 -44.64
CA LYS A 247 14.69 12.21 -46.00
C LYS A 247 14.80 13.30 -47.06
N THR A 248 14.14 14.43 -46.83
CA THR A 248 14.15 15.58 -47.75
C THR A 248 15.57 16.11 -47.94
N GLY A 249 16.31 16.28 -46.84
CA GLY A 249 17.72 16.69 -46.88
C GLY A 249 18.60 15.71 -47.65
N ALA A 250 18.41 14.40 -47.44
CA ALA A 250 19.17 13.36 -48.14
C ALA A 250 18.87 13.32 -49.65
N GLN A 251 17.61 13.48 -50.05
CA GLN A 251 17.22 13.55 -51.47
C GLN A 251 17.84 14.77 -52.16
N LEU A 252 17.81 15.93 -51.50
CA LEU A 252 18.43 17.14 -52.04
C LEU A 252 19.94 16.95 -52.23
N GLN A 253 20.64 16.40 -51.24
CA GLN A 253 22.07 16.10 -51.37
C GLN A 253 22.36 15.14 -52.53
N GLN A 254 21.57 14.07 -52.68
CA GLN A 254 21.71 13.15 -53.80
C GLN A 254 21.46 13.81 -55.16
N SER A 255 20.50 14.74 -55.24
CA SER A 255 20.22 15.47 -56.48
C SER A 255 21.38 16.35 -56.91
N ILE A 256 22.06 16.99 -55.96
CA ILE A 256 23.25 17.84 -56.20
C ILE A 256 24.48 16.99 -56.53
N LEU A 257 24.63 15.81 -55.93
CA LEU A 257 25.78 14.92 -56.20
C LEU A 257 25.67 14.17 -57.55
N LYS A 258 24.46 14.07 -58.10
CA LYS A 258 24.20 13.42 -59.40
C LYS A 258 24.16 14.39 -60.58
N SER A 259 24.15 15.71 -60.32
CA SER A 259 24.30 16.78 -61.30
C SER A 259 25.76 17.13 -61.50
#